data_AF-A0A2R8CBG3-F1
#
_entry.id   AF-A0A2R8CBG3-F1
#
_cell.length_a   1.000
_cell.length_b   1.000
_cell.length_c   1.000
_cell.angle_alpha   90.00
_cell.angle_beta   90.00
_cell.angle_gamma   90.00
#
_symmetry.space_group_name_H-M   'P 1'
#
loop_
_entity.id
_entity.type
_entity.pdbx_description
1 polymer ?
#
loop_
_entity_poly.entity_id
_entity_poly.type
_entity_poly.pdbx_seq_one_letter_code
_entity_poly.pdbx_strand_id
1 'polypeptide(L)' 'MGRLIKFLVYVLCLCVIGLVGYAYVGPFFGVDFSAPQSEVTQPVILNAD' A
#
# COMPACT_ATOMS: atom_id res chain seq x y z
N MET A 1 -33.13 -2.97 8.19
CA MET A 1 -31.71 -2.57 8.30
C MET A 1 -30.73 -3.46 7.53
N GLY A 2 -30.91 -4.80 7.46
CA GLY A 2 -29.94 -5.70 6.79
C GLY A 2 -29.68 -5.44 5.30
N ARG A 3 -30.67 -4.99 4.52
CA ARG A 3 -30.48 -4.63 3.09
C ARG A 3 -29.55 -3.44 2.89
N LEU A 4 -29.61 -2.44 3.76
CA LEU A 4 -28.76 -1.25 3.68
C LEU A 4 -27.31 -1.61 4.03
N ILE A 5 -27.12 -2.42 5.08
CA ILE A 5 -25.79 -2.92 5.47
C ILE A 5 -25.17 -3.76 4.35
N LYS A 6 -25.95 -4.64 3.71
CA LYS A 6 -25.47 -5.43 2.57
C LYS A 6 -25.02 -4.54 1.41
N PHE A 7 -25.73 -3.45 1.14
CA PHE A 7 -25.33 -2.47 0.13
C PHE A 7 -24.02 -1.76 0.50
N LEU A 8 -23.87 -1.35 1.76
CA LEU A 8 -22.63 -0.73 2.25
C LEU A 8 -21.42 -1.66 2.10
N VAL A 9 -21.60 -2.96 2.32
CA VAL A 9 -20.53 -3.95 2.09
C VAL A 9 -20.12 -3.99 0.62
N TYR A 10 -21.08 -3.98 -0.32
CA TYR A 10 -20.75 -3.94 -1.75
C TYR A 10 -20.02 -2.65 -2.15
N VAL A 11 -20.46 -1.51 -1.63
CA VAL A 11 -19.77 -0.22 -1.87
C VAL A 11 -18.36 -0.24 -1.30
N LEU A 12 -18.18 -0.76 -0.09
CA LEU A 12 -16.87 -0.90 0.54
C LEU A 12 -15.93 -1.76 -0.32
N CYS A 13 -16.41 -2.90 -0.83
CA CYS A 13 -15.64 -3.74 -1.73
C CYS A 13 -15.24 -2.98 -3.00
N LEU A 14 -16.15 -2.21 -3.61
CA LEU A 14 -15.83 -1.39 -4.78
C LEU A 14 -14.78 -0.32 -4.48
N CYS A 15 -14.86 0.34 -3.33
CA CYS A 15 -13.85 1.31 -2.90
C CYS A 15 -12.47 0.64 -2.73
N VAL A 16 -12.42 -0.55 -2.11
CA VAL A 16 -11.17 -1.31 -1.96
C VAL A 16 -10.59 -1.69 -3.33
N ILE A 17 -11.41 -2.21 -4.23
CA ILE A 17 -10.97 -2.55 -5.60
C ILE A 17 -10.46 -1.30 -6.33
N GLY A 18 -11.15 -0.16 -6.19
CA GLY A 18 -10.72 1.10 -6.78
C GLY A 18 -9.36 1.58 -6.26
N LEU A 19 -9.13 1.47 -4.95
CA LEU A 19 -7.84 1.81 -4.34
C LEU A 19 -6.72 0.87 -4.82
N VAL A 20 -6.98 -0.43 -4.89
CA VAL A 20 -6.03 -1.41 -5.43
C VAL A 20 -5.72 -1.10 -6.89
N GLY A 21 -6.73 -0.88 -7.72
CA GLY A 21 -6.55 -0.49 -9.12
C GLY A 21 -5.74 0.78 -9.28
N TYR A 22 -6.02 1.81 -8.47
CA TYR A 22 -5.24 3.05 -8.47
C TYR A 22 -3.79 2.85 -8.05
N ALA A 23 -3.49 1.95 -7.11
CA ALA A 23 -2.10 1.65 -6.75
C ALA A 23 -1.31 1.05 -7.93
N TYR A 24 -1.96 0.28 -8.81
CA TYR A 24 -1.33 -0.27 -10.01
C TYR A 24 -1.26 0.71 -11.18
N VAL A 25 -2.29 1.55 -11.37
CA VAL A 25 -2.33 2.48 -12.51
C VAL A 25 -1.68 3.83 -12.17
N GLY A 26 -1.58 4.19 -10.89
CA GLY A 26 -1.01 5.47 -10.43
C GLY A 26 0.41 5.76 -10.92
N PRO A 27 1.32 4.78 -11.03
CA PRO A 27 2.63 5.00 -11.66
C PRO A 27 2.56 5.50 -13.11
N PHE A 28 1.54 5.12 -13.88
CA PHE A 28 1.32 5.64 -15.24
C PHE A 28 0.88 7.11 -15.27
N PHE A 29 0.37 7.62 -14.14
CA PHE A 29 0.00 9.02 -13.94
C PHE A 29 1.10 9.84 -13.25
N GLY A 30 2.30 9.26 -13.06
CA GLY A 30 3.44 9.94 -12.43
C GLY A 30 3.44 9.90 -10.89
N VAL A 31 2.67 9.00 -10.28
CA VAL A 31 2.67 8.80 -8.82
C VAL A 31 3.63 7.68 -8.45
N ASP A 32 4.62 7.96 -7.61
CA ASP A 32 5.55 6.94 -7.10
C ASP A 32 5.13 6.44 -5.71
N PHE A 33 4.85 5.14 -5.62
CA PHE A 33 4.49 4.45 -4.37
C PHE A 33 5.64 3.59 -3.82
N SER A 34 6.83 3.66 -4.43
CA SER A 34 7.98 2.87 -4.03
C SER A 34 8.54 3.34 -2.68
N ALA A 35 9.04 2.41 -1.87
CA ALA A 35 9.79 2.78 -0.69
C ALA A 35 11.08 3.53 -1.10
N PRO A 36 11.48 4.58 -0.36
CA PRO A 36 12.74 5.26 -0.63
C PRO A 36 13.90 4.28 -0.49
N GLN A 37 14.61 4.04 -1.60
CA GLN A 37 15.78 3.16 -1.63
C GLN A 37 17.02 3.97 -1.21
N SER A 38 17.15 4.23 0.08
CA SER A 38 18.38 4.75 0.67
C SER A 38 19.22 3.59 1.17
N GLU A 39 20.47 3.50 0.74
CA GLU A 39 21.43 2.64 1.44
C GLU A 39 21.67 3.22 2.84
N VAL A 40 21.56 2.37 3.85
CA VAL A 40 21.85 2.72 5.25
C VAL A 40 23.02 1.86 5.69
N THR A 41 24.19 2.47 5.86
CA THR A 41 25.39 1.79 6.36
C THR A 41 25.60 2.18 7.82
N GLN A 42 25.73 1.19 8.70
CA GLN A 42 26.05 1.40 10.12
C GLN A 42 27.30 0.60 10.48
N PRO A 43 28.28 1.20 11.17
CA PRO A 43 29.45 0.47 11.62
C PRO A 43 29.05 -0.57 12.68
N VAL A 44 29.48 -1.82 12.49
CA VAL A 44 29.29 -2.90 13.47
C VAL A 44 30.62 -3.18 14.16
N ILE A 45 30.61 -3.16 15.49
CA ILE A 45 31.71 -3.63 16.33
C ILE A 45 31.62 -5.15 16.42
N LEU A 46 32.57 -5.85 15.78
CA LEU A 46 32.68 -7.30 15.85
C LEU A 46 33.49 -7.68 17.09
N ASN A 47 32.85 -8.32 18.07
CA ASN A 47 33.55 -8.90 19.22
C ASN A 47 33.85 -10.36 18.88
N ALA A 48 35.10 -10.66 18.55
CA ALA A 48 35.59 -12.02 18.32
C ALA A 48 36.53 -12.36 19.49
N ASP A 49 36.08 -13.24 20.38
CA ASP A 49 36.90 -13.87 21.43
C ASP A 49 37.79 -14.97 20.85
#